data_AF-A0A093ZRC5-F1
#
_entry.id   AF-A0A093ZRC5-F1
#
_cell.length_a   1.000
_cell.length_b   1.000
_cell.length_c   1.000
_cell.angle_alpha   90.00
_cell.angle_beta   90.00
_cell.angle_gamma   90.00
#
_symmetry.space_group_name_H-M   'P 1'
#
loop_
_entity.id
_entity.type
_entity.pdbx_description
1 polymer ?
#
loop_
_entity_poly.entity_id
_entity_poly.type
_entity_poly.pdbx_seq_one_letter_code
_entity_poly.pdbx_strand_id
1 'polypeptide(L)' 'VIGHFISESGLLQHSILALKELDGAHSSENQAASIMEVINDYGIASKVGYFMMDNASNNDTMIYALSTLLFD' A
#
# COMPACT_ATOMS: atom_id res chain seq x y z
N VAL A 1 -0.93 -7.43 -0.78
CA VAL A 1 -1.67 -6.22 -0.35
C VAL A 1 -3.14 -6.56 -0.21
N ILE A 2 -3.72 -6.28 0.96
CA ILE A 2 -5.16 -6.44 1.20
C ILE A 2 -5.74 -5.05 1.45
N GLY A 3 -6.81 -4.72 0.74
CA GLY A 3 -7.57 -3.49 0.93
C GLY A 3 -8.71 -3.73 1.90
N HIS A 4 -8.86 -2.87 2.89
CA HIS A 4 -10.02 -2.84 3.79
C HIS A 4 -10.78 -1.53 3.57
N PHE A 5 -12.07 -1.61 3.27
CA PHE A 5 -12.87 -0.43 2.93
C PHE A 5 -14.35 -0.61 3.31
N ILE A 6 -15.08 0.50 3.40
CA ILE A 6 -16.52 0.50 3.62
C ILE A 6 -17.21 0.57 2.25
N SER A 7 -18.10 -0.38 1.95
CA SER A 7 -18.89 -0.39 0.72
C SER A 7 -19.97 0.70 0.73
N GLU A 8 -20.61 0.93 -0.42
CA GLU A 8 -21.77 1.83 -0.54
C GLU A 8 -22.93 1.45 0.38
N SER A 9 -23.05 0.17 0.75
CA SER A 9 -24.03 -0.32 1.72
C SER A 9 -23.63 -0.11 3.18
N GLY A 10 -22.52 0.60 3.46
CA GLY A 10 -22.01 0.87 4.80
C GLY A 10 -21.36 -0.34 5.49
N LEU A 11 -20.99 -1.38 4.73
CA LEU A 11 -20.43 -2.61 5.29
C LEU A 11 -18.92 -2.66 5.11
N LEU A 12 -18.21 -3.16 6.13
CA LEU A 12 -16.78 -3.42 6.05
C LEU A 12 -16.52 -4.57 5.07
N GLN A 13 -15.66 -4.32 4.09
CA GLN A 13 -15.20 -5.28 3.08
C GLN A 13 -13.68 -5.43 3.17
N HIS A 14 -13.20 -6.57 2.68
CA HIS A 14 -11.78 -6.79 2.43
C HIS A 14 -11.58 -7.48 1.09
N SER A 15 -10.51 -7.14 0.38
CA SER A 15 -10.16 -7.79 -0.88
C SER A 15 -8.65 -7.89 -1.03
N ILE A 16 -8.18 -8.99 -1.63
CA ILE A 16 -6.78 -9.12 -2.04
C ILE A 16 -6.59 -8.22 -3.26
N LEU A 17 -5.84 -7.14 -3.09
CA LEU A 17 -5.56 -6.20 -4.17
C LEU A 17 -4.42 -6.69 -5.06
N ALA A 18 -3.42 -7.31 -4.44
CA ALA A 18 -2.25 -7.81 -5.15
C ALA A 18 -1.51 -8.89 -4.34
N LEU A 19 -0.94 -9.85 -5.06
CA LEU A 19 0.12 -10.75 -4.59
C LEU A 19 1.24 -10.68 -5.62
N LYS A 20 2.23 -9.81 -5.37
CA LYS A 20 3.36 -9.56 -6.26
C LYS A 20 4.63 -10.15 -5.63
N GLU A 21 5.48 -10.74 -6.47
CA GLU A 21 6.87 -11.00 -6.11
C GLU A 21 7.61 -9.64 -6.08
N LEU A 22 8.53 -9.46 -5.12
CA LEU A 22 9.35 -8.27 -5.05
C LEU A 22 10.65 -8.54 -5.81
N ASP A 23 10.74 -8.00 -7.02
CA ASP A 23 11.95 -8.09 -7.83
C ASP A 23 13.02 -7.11 -7.32
N GLY A 24 14.26 -7.59 -7.18
CA GLY A 24 15.40 -6.77 -6.77
C GLY A 24 15.63 -6.70 -5.27
N ALA A 25 16.19 -5.59 -4.79
CA ALA A 25 16.54 -5.44 -3.38
C ALA A 25 15.28 -5.32 -2.51
N HIS A 26 15.29 -5.95 -1.33
CA HIS A 26 14.29 -5.74 -0.28
C HIS A 26 14.48 -4.39 0.44
N SER A 27 14.68 -3.31 -0.33
CA SER A 27 14.79 -1.95 0.20
C SER A 27 13.41 -1.35 0.42
N SER A 28 13.34 -0.36 1.30
CA SER A 28 12.13 0.44 1.59
C SER A 28 11.55 1.07 0.33
N GLU A 29 12.40 1.60 -0.55
CA GLU A 29 12.01 2.31 -1.76
C GLU A 29 11.38 1.36 -2.78
N ASN A 30 11.95 0.17 -2.93
CA ASN A 30 11.43 -0.84 -3.86
C ASN A 30 10.06 -1.37 -3.39
N GLN A 31 9.92 -1.61 -2.09
CA GLN A 31 8.64 -1.98 -1.50
C GLN A 31 7.61 -0.86 -1.67
N ALA A 32 7.97 0.39 -1.37
CA ALA A 32 7.09 1.54 -1.54
C ALA A 32 6.65 1.70 -3.00
N ALA A 33 7.55 1.57 -3.97
CA ALA A 33 7.23 1.61 -5.39
C ALA A 33 6.24 0.50 -5.79
N SER A 34 6.47 -0.74 -5.34
CA SER A 34 5.56 -1.87 -5.60
C SER A 34 4.15 -1.63 -5.03
N ILE A 35 4.05 -1.04 -3.83
CA ILE A 35 2.76 -0.65 -3.24
C ILE A 35 2.12 0.49 -4.03
N MET A 36 2.88 1.50 -4.46
CA MET A 36 2.38 2.63 -5.24
C MET A 36 1.81 2.18 -6.60
N GLU A 37 2.43 1.21 -7.26
CA GLU A 37 1.85 0.59 -8.45
C GLU A 37 0.46 0.01 -8.17
N VAL A 38 0.29 -0.75 -7.08
CA VAL A 38 -1.01 -1.32 -6.72
C VAL A 38 -2.04 -0.21 -6.45
N ILE A 39 -1.63 0.88 -5.82
CA ILE A 39 -2.51 2.03 -5.57
C ILE A 39 -2.96 2.68 -6.88
N ASN A 40 -2.03 2.83 -7.83
CA ASN A 40 -2.29 3.39 -9.16
C ASN A 40 -3.17 2.47 -10.02
N ASP A 41 -2.90 1.16 -10.01
CA ASP A 41 -3.68 0.14 -10.75
C ASP A 41 -5.17 0.20 -10.40
N TYR A 42 -5.49 0.49 -9.13
CA TYR A 42 -6.87 0.62 -8.65
C TYR A 42 -7.41 2.06 -8.71
N GLY A 43 -6.57 3.06 -8.99
CA GLY A 43 -6.96 4.48 -9.00
C GLY A 43 -7.43 4.99 -7.62
N ILE A 44 -6.82 4.48 -6.54
CA ILE A 44 -7.26 4.75 -5.16
C ILE A 44 -6.36 5.70 -4.38
N ALA A 45 -5.36 6.34 -5.01
CA ALA A 45 -4.39 7.20 -4.33
C ALA A 45 -5.04 8.24 -3.39
N SER A 46 -6.11 8.91 -3.85
CA SER A 46 -6.85 9.91 -3.05
C SER A 46 -7.77 9.32 -1.97
N LYS A 47 -7.88 8.00 -1.88
CA LYS A 47 -8.76 7.27 -0.96
C LYS A 47 -7.99 6.46 0.08
N VAL A 48 -6.65 6.44 0.02
CA VAL A 48 -5.81 5.74 0.99
C VAL A 48 -5.85 6.50 2.32
N GLY A 49 -6.25 5.81 3.39
CA GLY A 49 -6.35 6.39 4.74
C GLY A 49 -5.17 6.03 5.65
N TYR A 50 -4.91 4.73 5.81
CA TYR A 50 -3.87 4.21 6.70
C TYR A 50 -3.34 2.87 6.19
N PHE A 51 -2.11 2.55 6.61
CA PHE A 51 -1.48 1.25 6.37
C PHE A 51 -1.38 0.48 7.69
N MET A 52 -1.60 -0.83 7.61
CA MET A 52 -1.40 -1.76 8.71
C MET A 52 -0.30 -2.74 8.28
N MET A 53 0.77 -2.81 9.06
CA MET A 53 1.94 -3.63 8.78
C MET A 53 2.40 -4.32 10.06
N ASP A 54 3.30 -5.30 9.94
CA ASP A 54 3.93 -5.93 11.09
C ASP A 54 4.92 -4.98 11.77
N ASN A 55 5.43 -5.38 12.94
CA ASN A 55 6.34 -4.57 13.73
C ASN A 55 7.81 -4.80 13.31
N ALA A 56 8.13 -4.44 12.08
CA ALA A 56 9.48 -4.50 11.54
C ALA A 56 9.98 -3.07 11.25
N SER A 57 11.20 -2.75 11.65
CA SER A 57 11.76 -1.38 11.56
C SER A 57 11.89 -0.85 10.14
N ASN A 58 11.99 -1.74 9.14
CA ASN A 58 11.99 -1.37 7.73
C ASN A 58 10.62 -0.83 7.25
N ASN A 59 9.53 -1.15 7.94
CA ASN A 59 8.20 -0.63 7.60
C ASN A 59 8.11 0.88 7.85
N ASP A 60 8.80 1.42 8.86
CA ASP A 60 8.86 2.86 9.13
C ASP A 60 9.52 3.61 7.95
N THR A 61 10.62 3.07 7.43
CA THR A 61 11.31 3.65 6.28
C THR A 61 10.51 3.49 4.99
N MET A 62 9.83 2.35 4.82
CA MET A 62 9.00 2.07 3.65
C MET A 62 7.79 3.00 3.60
N ILE A 63 7.09 3.19 4.72
CA ILE A 63 5.92 4.08 4.75
C ILE A 63 6.30 5.54 4.52
N TYR A 64 7.49 5.96 4.97
CA TYR A 64 8.01 7.29 4.67
C TYR A 64 8.22 7.46 3.15
N ALA A 65 8.90 6.52 2.50
CA ALA A 65 9.10 6.54 1.05
C ALA A 65 7.78 6.46 0.27
N LEU A 66 6.80 5.68 0.74
CA LEU A 66 5.48 5.61 0.11
C LEU A 66 4.73 6.94 0.27
N SER A 67 4.87 7.60 1.42
CA SER A 67 4.21 8.89 1.65
C SER A 67 4.70 9.95 0.67
N THR A 68 6.00 9.99 0.35
CA THR A 68 6.52 10.92 -0.65
C THR A 68 5.93 10.63 -2.02
N LEU A 69 5.84 9.36 -2.42
CA LEU A 69 5.28 8.96 -3.71
C LEU A 69 3.78 9.25 -3.85
N LEU A 70 3.02 9.27 -2.75
CA LEU A 70 1.59 9.57 -2.76
C LEU A 70 1.29 11.06 -2.94
N PHE A 71 2.24 11.94 -2.64
CA PHE A 71 2.09 13.39 -2.74
C PHE A 71 2.81 14.00 -3.95
N ASP A 72 3.55 13.20 -4.72
CA ASP A 72 4.15 13.59 -6.01
C ASP A 72 3.10 13.60 -7.14
#